data_AF-A0A651GE50-F1
#
_entry.id   AF-A0A651GE50-F1
#
_cell.length_a   1.000
_cell.length_b   1.000
_cell.length_c   1.000
_cell.angle_alpha   90.00
_cell.angle_beta   90.00
_cell.angle_gamma   90.00
#
_symmetry.space_group_name_H-M   'P 1'
#
loop_
_entity.id
_entity.type
_entity.pdbx_description
1 polymer ?
#
loop_
_entity_poly.entity_id
_entity_poly.type
_entity_poly.pdbx_seq_one_letter_code
_entity_poly.pdbx_strand_id
1 'polypeptide(L)'
;MGDYHVRFCESLGVKFPLATRLEAKQIEPGAAVAPKTYRFETLWMALNQTNHERYTETNALEQEKLLDKILVGNCLSFFKSLDIFVEA
;
A
#
# COMPACT_ATOMS: atom_id res chain seq x y z
N MET A 1 -3.24 43.61 4.91
CA MET A 1 -3.23 42.60 5.99
C MET A 1 -3.99 41.41 5.42
N GLY A 2 -3.28 40.39 4.92
CA GLY A 2 -3.88 39.34 4.09
C GLY A 2 -4.60 38.30 4.94
N ASP A 3 -5.85 38.00 4.58
CA ASP A 3 -6.67 36.97 5.22
C ASP A 3 -6.04 35.58 5.02
N TYR A 4 -5.53 35.00 6.10
CA TYR A 4 -5.14 33.60 6.13
C TYR A 4 -6.40 32.75 6.25
N HIS A 5 -6.92 32.25 5.13
CA HIS A 5 -7.99 31.25 5.16
C HIS A 5 -7.42 29.92 5.69
N VAL A 6 -7.60 29.66 6.99
CA VAL A 6 -7.31 28.35 7.59
C VAL A 6 -8.26 27.34 6.96
N ARG A 7 -7.71 26.39 6.19
CA ARG A 7 -8.48 25.27 5.65
C ARG A 7 -8.57 24.18 6.71
N PHE A 8 -9.76 23.58 6.83
CA PHE A 8 -10.03 22.50 7.78
C PHE A 8 -10.35 21.22 7.03
N CYS A 9 -9.90 20.08 7.58
CA CYS A 9 -10.40 18.76 7.22
C CYS A 9 -11.44 18.33 8.26
N GLU A 10 -12.52 17.68 7.83
CA GLU A 10 -13.56 17.17 8.73
C GLU A 10 -13.61 15.65 8.65
N SER A 11 -13.56 14.99 9.81
CA SER A 11 -13.71 13.54 9.94
C SER A 11 -14.56 13.23 11.16
N LEU A 12 -15.58 12.40 10.99
CA LEU A 12 -16.54 12.05 12.05
C LEU A 12 -17.15 13.28 12.77
N GLY A 13 -17.35 14.39 12.04
CA GLY A 13 -17.91 15.64 12.58
C GLY A 13 -16.91 16.52 13.34
N VAL A 14 -15.63 16.15 13.40
CA VAL A 14 -14.57 16.93 14.05
C VAL A 14 -13.73 17.64 13.00
N LYS A 15 -13.51 18.95 13.19
CA LYS A 15 -12.70 19.80 12.30
C LYS A 15 -11.27 19.90 12.80
N PHE A 16 -10.31 19.61 11.93
CA PHE A 16 -8.88 19.69 12.20
C PHE A 16 -8.23 20.76 11.30
N PRO A 17 -7.40 21.67 11.83
CA PRO A 17 -6.68 22.64 11.01
C PRO A 17 -5.64 21.92 10.15
N LEU A 18 -5.59 22.22 8.85
CA LEU A 18 -4.62 21.63 7.94
C LEU A 18 -3.24 22.28 8.12
N ALA A 19 -2.34 21.58 8.80
CA ALA A 19 -0.91 21.92 8.79
C ALA A 19 -0.30 21.46 7.47
N THR A 20 0.31 22.38 6.71
CA THR A 20 0.84 22.05 5.38
C THR A 20 2.31 21.67 5.48
N ARG A 21 2.61 20.37 5.36
CA ARG A 21 3.96 19.86 5.09
C ARG A 21 3.89 19.03 3.82
N LEU A 22 4.36 19.62 2.71
CA LEU A 22 4.32 19.02 1.38
C LEU A 22 5.72 18.58 0.97
N GLU A 23 5.83 17.36 0.49
CA GLU A 23 7.04 16.83 -0.11
C GLU A 23 6.66 16.18 -1.44
N ALA A 24 7.37 16.54 -2.52
CA ALA A 24 7.17 15.96 -3.85
C ALA A 24 8.52 15.45 -4.36
N LYS A 25 8.53 14.18 -4.79
CA LYS A 25 9.69 13.51 -5.36
C LYS A 25 9.26 12.70 -6.56
N GLN A 26 10.05 12.76 -7.63
CA GLN A 26 9.91 11.86 -8.77
C GLN A 26 10.78 10.64 -8.53
N ILE A 27 10.20 9.45 -8.71
CA ILE A 27 10.87 8.17 -8.52
C ILE A 27 10.48 7.29 -9.71
N GLU A 28 11.46 6.63 -10.31
CA GLU A 28 11.21 5.64 -11.34
C GLU A 28 10.89 4.28 -10.68
N PRO A 29 9.67 3.75 -10.85
CA PRO A 29 9.32 2.43 -10.34
C PRO A 29 9.93 1.33 -11.21
N GLY A 30 10.40 0.24 -10.59
CA GLY A 30 10.98 -0.89 -11.30
C GLY A 30 11.52 -1.97 -10.36
N ALA A 31 12.02 -3.06 -10.93
CA ALA A 31 12.69 -4.12 -10.18
C ALA A 31 14.02 -3.60 -9.62
N ALA A 32 14.28 -3.89 -8.35
CA ALA A 32 15.56 -3.57 -7.73
C ALA A 32 16.63 -4.60 -8.13
N VAL A 33 17.87 -4.14 -8.34
CA VAL A 33 19.02 -5.02 -8.64
C VAL A 33 19.32 -5.96 -7.48
N ALA A 34 19.04 -5.54 -6.24
CA ALA A 34 19.21 -6.34 -5.04
C ALA A 34 17.93 -6.31 -4.18
N PRO A 35 17.69 -7.34 -3.35
CA PRO A 35 16.55 -7.37 -2.44
C PRO A 35 16.52 -6.16 -1.53
N LYS A 36 15.33 -5.55 -1.38
CA LYS A 36 15.09 -4.44 -0.46
C LYS A 36 14.10 -4.87 0.60
N THR A 37 14.37 -4.50 1.84
CA THR A 37 13.48 -4.76 2.97
C THR A 37 12.48 -3.62 3.13
N TYR A 38 11.20 -3.96 3.23
CA TYR A 38 10.12 -3.02 3.48
C TYR A 38 9.40 -3.39 4.77
N ARG A 39 8.70 -2.41 5.35
CA ARG A 39 7.79 -2.61 6.47
C ARG A 39 6.48 -1.92 6.14
N PHE A 40 5.38 -2.52 6.55
CA PHE A 40 4.08 -1.87 6.46
C PHE A 40 3.94 -0.79 7.55
N GLU A 41 3.68 0.44 7.12
CA GLU A 41 3.37 1.55 8.03
C GLU A 41 1.94 1.48 8.60
N THR A 42 1.06 0.70 7.95
CA THR A 42 -0.32 0.43 8.39
C THR A 42 -0.64 -1.05 8.22
N LEU A 43 -1.72 -1.56 8.82
CA LEU A 43 -2.10 -2.96 8.65
C LEU A 43 -2.36 -3.29 7.17
N TRP A 44 -1.75 -4.37 6.68
CA TRP A 44 -1.95 -4.82 5.31
C TRP A 44 -3.19 -5.70 5.19
N MET A 45 -4.16 -5.25 4.40
CA MET A 45 -5.38 -5.99 4.10
C MET A 45 -5.15 -6.98 2.94
N ALA A 46 -4.36 -8.03 3.19
CA ALA A 46 -3.93 -8.99 2.17
C ALA A 46 -5.06 -9.89 1.63
N LEU A 47 -6.02 -10.23 2.49
CA LEU A 47 -7.00 -11.27 2.21
C LEU A 47 -8.29 -10.66 1.67
N ASN A 48 -8.69 -11.08 0.48
CA ASN A 48 -10.07 -10.94 0.01
C ASN A 48 -10.93 -12.09 0.58
N GLN A 49 -12.24 -12.05 0.33
CA GLN A 49 -13.18 -13.06 0.86
C GLN A 49 -12.76 -14.50 0.53
N THR A 50 -12.41 -14.78 -0.73
CA THR A 50 -12.02 -16.13 -1.17
C THR A 50 -10.68 -16.58 -0.57
N ASN A 51 -9.69 -15.68 -0.48
CA ASN A 51 -8.39 -15.99 0.09
C ASN A 51 -8.46 -16.11 1.62
N HIS A 52 -9.39 -15.40 2.27
CA HIS A 52 -9.61 -15.50 3.70
C HIS A 52 -10.05 -16.92 4.10
N GLU A 53 -11.03 -17.49 3.40
CA GLU A 53 -11.49 -18.87 3.62
C GLU A 53 -10.32 -19.86 3.53
N ARG A 54 -9.54 -19.79 2.45
CA ARG A 54 -8.35 -20.63 2.24
C ARG A 54 -7.27 -20.43 3.32
N TYR A 55 -7.06 -19.19 3.76
CA TYR A 55 -6.07 -18.86 4.77
C TYR A 55 -6.46 -19.49 6.13
N THR A 56 -7.74 -19.43 6.49
CA THR A 56 -8.23 -19.97 7.77
C THR A 56 -8.21 -21.50 7.83
N GLU A 57 -8.22 -22.18 6.68
CA GLU A 57 -8.24 -23.64 6.58
C GLU A 57 -6.85 -24.29 6.47
N THR A 58 -5.78 -23.48 6.39
CA THR A 58 -4.41 -23.96 6.18
C THR A 58 -3.51 -23.77 7.40
N ASN A 59 -2.39 -24.50 7.45
CA ASN A 59 -1.40 -24.36 8.51
C ASN A 59 -0.48 -23.14 8.28
N ALA A 60 0.31 -22.77 9.28
CA ALA A 60 1.16 -21.58 9.25
C ALA A 60 2.14 -21.52 8.05
N LEU A 61 2.72 -22.66 7.64
CA LEU A 61 3.65 -22.70 6.50
C LEU A 61 2.92 -22.42 5.18
N GLU A 62 1.72 -22.96 5.02
CA GLU A 62 0.90 -22.73 3.83
C GLU A 62 0.28 -21.32 3.83
N GLN A 63 -0.02 -20.77 4.99
CA GLN A 63 -0.41 -19.37 5.17
C GLN A 63 0.69 -18.42 4.68
N GLU A 64 1.95 -18.66 5.07
CA GLU A 64 3.10 -17.88 4.62
C GLU A 64 3.22 -17.90 3.09
N LYS A 65 3.20 -19.10 2.48
CA LYS A 65 3.24 -19.24 1.01
C LYS A 65 2.08 -18.54 0.31
N LEU A 66 0.88 -18.59 0.89
CA LEU A 66 -0.29 -17.91 0.36
C LEU A 66 -0.10 -16.40 0.40
N LEU A 67 0.40 -15.86 1.51
CA LEU A 67 0.68 -14.43 1.66
C LEU A 67 1.79 -13.96 0.70
N ASP A 68 2.85 -14.75 0.51
CA ASP A 68 3.91 -14.45 -0.46
C ASP A 68 3.33 -14.34 -1.88
N LYS A 69 2.50 -15.30 -2.28
CA LYS A 69 1.85 -15.29 -3.59
C LYS A 69 0.93 -14.08 -3.75
N ILE A 70 0.18 -13.71 -2.70
CA ILE A 70 -0.68 -12.51 -2.71
C ILE A 70 0.17 -11.25 -2.82
N LEU A 71 1.28 -11.14 -2.08
CA LEU A 71 2.17 -9.98 -2.12
C LEU A 71 2.74 -9.78 -3.52
N VAL A 72 3.25 -10.86 -4.15
CA VAL A 72 3.74 -10.83 -5.54
C VAL A 72 2.62 -10.38 -6.48
N GLY A 73 1.41 -10.95 -6.35
CA GLY A 73 0.25 -10.57 -7.15
C GLY A 73 -0.15 -9.09 -7.00
N ASN A 74 -0.11 -8.56 -5.78
CA ASN A 74 -0.39 -7.15 -5.50
C ASN A 74 0.65 -6.22 -6.14
N CYS A 75 1.95 -6.56 -6.03
CA CYS A 75 3.02 -5.82 -6.70
C CYS A 75 2.85 -5.84 -8.23
N LEU A 76 2.61 -7.01 -8.82
CA LEU A 76 2.39 -7.13 -10.27
C LEU A 76 1.16 -6.36 -10.73
N SER A 77 0.08 -6.37 -9.95
CA SER A 77 -1.14 -5.60 -10.25
C SER A 77 -0.88 -4.09 -10.24
N PHE A 78 -0.07 -3.62 -9.28
CA PHE A 78 0.38 -2.23 -9.24
C PHE A 78 1.20 -1.87 -10.48
N PHE A 79 2.25 -2.62 -10.82
CA PHE A 79 3.06 -2.34 -12.02
C PHE A 79 2.25 -2.40 -13.31
N LYS A 80 1.34 -3.37 -13.44
CA LYS A 80 0.42 -3.47 -14.58
C LYS A 80 -0.44 -2.22 -14.72
N SER A 81 -0.93 -1.64 -13.61
CA SER A 81 -1.73 -0.41 -13.66
C SER A 81 -0.95 0.83 -14.13
N LEU A 82 0.38 0.76 -14.13
CA LEU A 82 1.29 1.79 -14.62
C LEU A 82 1.84 1.48 -16.02
N ASP A 83 1.34 0.44 -16.70
CA ASP A 83 1.85 -0.07 -17.97
C ASP A 83 3.36 -0.45 -17.93
N ILE A 84 3.84 -0.87 -16.75
CA ILE A 84 5.21 -1.36 -16.55
C ILE A 84 5.17 -2.88 -16.50
N PHE A 85 5.91 -3.51 -17.40
CA PHE A 85 6.08 -4.96 -17.43
C PHE A 85 7.38 -5.33 -16.74
N VAL A 86 7.27 -6.09 -15.66
CA VAL A 86 8.43 -6.63 -14.94
C VAL A 86 8.67 -8.04 -15.50
N GLU A 87 9.84 -8.24 -16.13
CA GLU A 87 10.28 -9.57 -16.55
C GLU A 87 10.73 -10.37 -15.31
N ALA A 88 10.34 -11.64 -15.25
CA ALA A 88 10.61 -12.56 -14.14
C ALA A 88 11.91 -13.33 -14.34
#